data_AF-A0AAT9HV22-F1
#
_entry.id   AF-A0AAT9HV22-F1
#
_cell.length_a   1.000
_cell.length_b   1.000
_cell.length_c   1.000
_cell.angle_alpha   90.00
_cell.angle_beta   90.00
_cell.angle_gamma   90.00
#
_symmetry.space_group_name_H-M   'P 1'
#
loop_
_entity.id
_entity.type
_entity.pdbx_description
1 polymer ?
#
loop_
_entity_poly.entity_id
_entity_poly.type
_entity_poly.pdbx_seq_one_letter_code
_entity_poly.pdbx_strand_id
1 'polypeptide(L)'
;MVRTTWAEVDAIGFCIPADQKIGPGDRFIAKELAGIKKTPKIAIITKTDLVNGKQLAEQLIAVDQLGQELGISWAEIIPVSATANKQVGLLADLLIPLMPEGPALYPEGDLTDEPEQVMVAELIREAALEGVRDELPHSIAVVVEEMLPARTAPPTSPSSTSTPTSSSSAPARRASSSAPRASG
;
A
#
# COMPACT_ATOMS: atom_id res chain seq x y z
N MET A 1 26.42 -3.41 -6.99
CA MET A 1 25.38 -2.47 -6.53
C MET A 1 24.40 -3.08 -5.53
N VAL A 2 24.02 -4.38 -5.60
CA VAL A 2 23.21 -5.02 -4.52
C VAL A 2 24.03 -5.38 -3.27
N ARG A 3 25.29 -5.79 -3.46
CA ARG A 3 26.18 -6.23 -2.36
C ARG A 3 26.56 -5.14 -1.35
N THR A 4 26.48 -3.87 -1.73
CA THR A 4 26.80 -2.74 -0.83
C THR A 4 25.68 -2.48 0.17
N THR A 5 24.42 -2.57 -0.25
CA THR A 5 23.25 -2.33 0.61
C THR A 5 23.09 -3.39 1.71
N TRP A 6 23.55 -4.63 1.46
CA TRP A 6 23.29 -5.73 2.38
C TRP A 6 24.22 -5.75 3.61
N ALA A 7 25.25 -4.90 3.65
CA ALA A 7 26.14 -4.75 4.80
C ALA A 7 25.59 -3.77 5.87
N GLU A 8 24.55 -3.02 5.54
CA GLU A 8 23.99 -1.94 6.37
C GLU A 8 22.59 -2.27 6.92
N VAL A 9 22.09 -3.48 6.66
CA VAL A 9 20.75 -3.90 7.12
C VAL A 9 20.83 -4.70 8.42
N ASP A 10 19.91 -4.40 9.33
CA ASP A 10 19.82 -5.03 10.66
C ASP A 10 19.15 -6.40 10.64
N ALA A 11 18.26 -6.64 9.66
CA ALA A 11 17.61 -7.93 9.44
C ALA A 11 17.31 -8.12 7.95
N ILE A 12 17.22 -9.38 7.50
CA ILE A 12 16.88 -9.71 6.11
C ILE A 12 15.65 -10.63 6.07
N GLY A 13 14.59 -10.18 5.40
CA GLY A 13 13.43 -11.02 5.06
C GLY A 13 13.61 -11.65 3.69
N PHE A 14 13.57 -12.99 3.61
CA PHE A 14 13.61 -13.74 2.37
C PHE A 14 12.23 -14.30 2.03
N CYS A 15 11.56 -13.69 1.04
CA CYS A 15 10.20 -14.03 0.67
C CYS A 15 10.15 -15.11 -0.40
N ILE A 16 9.42 -16.21 -0.13
CA ILE A 16 9.10 -17.25 -1.11
C ILE A 16 7.58 -17.47 -1.14
N PRO A 17 6.93 -17.50 -2.32
CA PRO A 17 5.50 -17.79 -2.41
C PRO A 17 5.19 -19.27 -2.11
N ALA A 18 4.08 -19.53 -1.42
CA ALA A 18 3.65 -20.88 -1.04
C ALA A 18 3.10 -21.70 -2.22
N ASP A 19 2.57 -21.03 -3.25
CA ASP A 19 1.94 -21.64 -4.43
C ASP A 19 2.94 -22.04 -5.52
N GLN A 20 4.25 -21.79 -5.33
CA GLN A 20 5.28 -22.04 -6.33
C GLN A 20 6.43 -22.84 -5.75
N LYS A 21 7.06 -23.66 -6.59
CA LYS A 21 8.27 -24.39 -6.20
C LYS A 21 9.45 -23.42 -6.11
N ILE A 22 10.36 -23.69 -5.17
CA ILE A 22 11.64 -22.99 -5.07
C ILE A 22 12.43 -23.17 -6.38
N GLY A 23 12.54 -22.09 -7.14
CA GLY A 23 13.14 -22.06 -8.46
C GLY A 23 14.63 -21.67 -8.45
N PRO A 24 15.26 -21.61 -9.64
CA PRO A 24 16.66 -21.18 -9.78
C PRO A 24 16.92 -19.76 -9.28
N GLY A 25 15.95 -18.86 -9.43
CA GLY A 25 16.03 -17.48 -8.93
C GLY A 25 16.08 -17.41 -7.41
N ASP A 26 15.18 -18.13 -6.73
CA ASP A 26 15.17 -18.21 -5.26
C ASP A 26 16.49 -18.78 -4.73
N ARG A 27 17.00 -19.85 -5.36
CA ARG A 27 18.28 -20.46 -4.99
C ARG A 27 19.46 -19.53 -5.21
N PHE A 28 19.44 -18.74 -6.28
CA PHE A 28 20.47 -17.73 -6.53
C PHE A 28 20.49 -16.67 -5.43
N ILE A 29 19.33 -16.13 -5.06
CA ILE A 29 19.21 -15.14 -3.98
C ILE A 29 19.63 -15.73 -2.64
N ALA A 30 19.15 -16.94 -2.32
CA ALA A 30 19.54 -17.65 -1.10
C ALA A 30 21.06 -17.89 -1.03
N LYS A 31 21.71 -18.20 -2.15
CA LYS A 31 23.16 -18.36 -2.21
C LYS A 31 23.91 -17.06 -1.92
N GLU A 32 23.44 -15.92 -2.43
CA GLU A 32 24.02 -14.62 -2.06
C GLU A 32 23.79 -14.32 -0.57
N LEU A 33 22.61 -14.65 -0.03
CA LEU A 33 22.29 -14.49 1.41
C LEU A 33 23.18 -15.36 2.31
N ALA A 34 23.56 -16.56 1.87
CA ALA A 34 24.47 -17.44 2.60
C ALA A 34 25.87 -16.82 2.83
N GLY A 35 26.27 -15.87 1.98
CA GLY A 35 27.50 -15.09 2.14
C GLY A 35 27.45 -14.12 3.33
N ILE A 36 26.26 -13.74 3.81
CA ILE A 36 26.09 -12.81 4.92
C ILE A 36 26.06 -13.57 6.23
N LYS A 37 27.05 -13.35 7.08
CA LYS A 37 27.19 -14.13 8.33
C LYS A 37 26.56 -13.48 9.56
N LYS A 38 26.57 -12.15 9.64
CA LYS A 38 26.20 -11.44 10.88
C LYS A 38 24.72 -11.05 10.97
N THR A 39 24.09 -10.76 9.84
CA THR A 39 22.71 -10.28 9.84
C THR A 39 21.72 -11.43 10.00
N PRO A 40 20.75 -11.35 10.93
CA PRO A 40 19.68 -12.34 11.07
C PRO A 40 18.82 -12.40 9.81
N LYS A 41 18.37 -13.60 9.46
CA LYS A 41 17.58 -13.87 8.26
C LYS A 41 16.30 -14.55 8.64
N ILE A 42 15.17 -14.06 8.16
CA ILE A 42 13.86 -14.67 8.36
C ILE A 42 13.37 -15.14 6.99
N ALA A 43 12.91 -16.38 6.91
CA ALA A 43 12.21 -16.86 5.74
C ALA A 43 10.71 -16.55 5.87
N ILE A 44 10.15 -15.91 4.85
CA ILE A 44 8.75 -15.46 4.84
C ILE A 44 8.05 -16.20 3.71
N ILE A 45 7.16 -17.12 4.06
CA ILE A 45 6.41 -17.91 3.08
C ILE A 45 5.10 -17.18 2.80
N THR A 46 5.05 -16.48 1.66
CA THR A 46 3.94 -15.59 1.28
C THR A 46 2.82 -16.33 0.55
N LYS A 47 1.66 -15.69 0.36
CA LYS A 47 0.51 -16.21 -0.42
C LYS A 47 -0.07 -17.52 0.14
N THR A 48 -0.03 -17.72 1.45
CA THR A 48 -0.51 -18.97 2.08
C THR A 48 -2.02 -19.18 1.96
N ASP A 49 -2.77 -18.15 1.59
CA ASP A 49 -4.19 -18.21 1.24
C ASP A 49 -4.48 -19.00 -0.04
N LEU A 50 -3.49 -19.21 -0.91
CA LEU A 50 -3.66 -19.91 -2.19
C LEU A 50 -3.42 -21.43 -2.11
N VAL A 51 -3.00 -21.94 -0.96
CA VAL A 51 -2.58 -23.34 -0.81
C VAL A 51 -3.26 -24.03 0.37
N ASN A 52 -3.33 -25.36 0.32
CA ASN A 52 -3.81 -26.15 1.44
C ASN A 52 -2.68 -26.43 2.47
N GLY A 53 -3.05 -26.96 3.64
CA GLY A 53 -2.11 -27.22 4.72
C GLY A 53 -0.99 -28.22 4.37
N LYS A 54 -1.25 -29.18 3.48
CA LYS A 54 -0.22 -30.13 3.02
C LYS A 54 0.83 -29.43 2.16
N GLN A 55 0.40 -28.64 1.18
CA GLN A 55 1.30 -27.87 0.32
C GLN A 55 2.12 -26.86 1.14
N LEU A 56 1.48 -26.19 2.11
CA LEU A 56 2.18 -25.27 3.01
C LEU A 56 3.25 -25.97 3.84
N ALA A 57 2.94 -27.15 4.40
CA ALA A 57 3.89 -27.95 5.15
C ALA A 57 5.08 -28.41 4.29
N GLU A 58 4.81 -28.85 3.05
CA GLU A 58 5.86 -29.21 2.09
C GLU A 58 6.78 -28.00 1.78
N GLN A 59 6.21 -26.81 1.62
CA GLN A 59 6.99 -25.60 1.36
C GLN A 59 7.83 -25.18 2.57
N LEU A 60 7.28 -25.23 3.79
CA LEU A 60 8.01 -24.96 5.04
C LEU A 60 9.25 -25.86 5.14
N ILE A 61 9.08 -27.15 4.88
CA ILE A 61 10.17 -28.13 4.88
C ILE A 61 11.20 -27.80 3.78
N ALA A 62 10.74 -27.45 2.57
CA ALA A 62 11.64 -27.15 1.45
C ALA A 62 12.52 -25.92 1.73
N VAL A 63 11.96 -24.89 2.39
CA VAL A 63 12.70 -23.67 2.75
C VAL A 63 13.70 -23.93 3.88
N ASP A 64 13.34 -24.73 4.88
CA ASP A 64 14.26 -25.17 5.92
C ASP A 64 15.44 -25.96 5.33
N GLN A 65 15.14 -26.94 4.46
CA GLN A 65 16.15 -27.73 3.76
C GLN A 65 17.08 -26.87 2.89
N LEU A 66 16.54 -25.89 2.17
CA LEU A 66 17.35 -24.94 1.40
C LEU A 66 18.33 -24.18 2.31
N GLY A 67 17.86 -23.77 3.48
CA GLY A 67 18.71 -23.12 4.47
C GLY A 67 19.86 -24.02 4.91
N GLN A 68 19.55 -25.26 5.27
CA GLN A 68 20.56 -26.26 5.65
C GLN A 68 21.56 -26.55 4.53
N GLU A 69 21.09 -26.73 3.29
CA GLU A 69 21.91 -26.99 2.10
C GLU A 69 22.93 -25.87 1.86
N LEU A 70 22.52 -24.61 2.07
CA LEU A 70 23.35 -23.44 1.79
C LEU A 70 24.07 -22.89 3.03
N GLY A 71 23.89 -23.50 4.21
CA GLY A 71 24.49 -23.02 5.46
C GLY A 71 23.89 -21.69 5.95
N ILE A 72 22.60 -21.47 5.69
CA ILE A 72 21.80 -20.37 6.21
C ILE A 72 21.10 -20.83 7.48
N SER A 73 21.33 -20.12 8.58
CA SER A 73 20.50 -20.27 9.77
C SER A 73 19.37 -19.26 9.70
N TRP A 74 18.14 -19.75 9.51
CA TRP A 74 16.94 -18.94 9.66
C TRP A 74 16.75 -18.60 11.14
N ALA A 75 16.50 -17.33 11.44
CA ALA A 75 16.03 -16.91 12.75
C ALA A 75 14.61 -17.45 12.97
N GLU A 76 13.76 -17.31 11.95
CA GLU A 76 12.39 -17.82 11.93
C GLU A 76 11.98 -18.19 10.49
N ILE A 77 11.00 -19.10 10.36
CA ILE A 77 10.33 -19.43 9.10
C ILE A 77 8.83 -19.21 9.28
N ILE A 78 8.30 -18.13 8.70
CA ILE A 78 6.97 -17.62 9.02
C ILE A 78 6.06 -17.70 7.79
N PRO A 79 4.97 -18.48 7.84
CA PRO A 79 3.93 -18.43 6.82
C PRO A 79 3.05 -17.19 6.99
N VAL A 80 2.82 -16.45 5.90
CA VAL A 80 2.02 -15.21 5.89
C VAL A 80 1.11 -15.13 4.69
N SER A 81 -0.04 -14.49 4.87
CA SER A 81 -0.88 -14.01 3.77
C SER A 81 -1.17 -12.54 4.00
N ALA A 82 -0.58 -11.67 3.16
CA ALA A 82 -0.82 -10.24 3.21
C ALA A 82 -2.27 -9.90 2.83
N THR A 83 -2.80 -10.55 1.80
CA THR A 83 -4.18 -10.36 1.29
C THR A 83 -5.23 -10.80 2.30
N ALA A 84 -5.00 -11.90 3.03
CA ALA A 84 -5.90 -12.38 4.07
C ALA A 84 -5.56 -11.84 5.47
N ASN A 85 -4.58 -10.94 5.58
CA ASN A 85 -4.04 -10.40 6.84
C ASN A 85 -3.72 -11.48 7.89
N LYS A 86 -3.12 -12.60 7.46
CA LYS A 86 -2.74 -13.72 8.34
C LYS A 86 -1.27 -13.63 8.71
N GLN A 87 -1.00 -13.65 10.02
CA GLN A 87 0.34 -13.67 10.62
C GLN A 87 1.24 -12.46 10.26
N VAL A 88 0.70 -11.41 9.65
CA VAL A 88 1.44 -10.17 9.35
C VAL A 88 1.88 -9.46 10.64
N GLY A 89 1.00 -9.39 11.65
CA GLY A 89 1.34 -8.86 12.98
C GLY A 89 2.44 -9.68 13.67
N LEU A 90 2.32 -11.02 13.63
CA LEU A 90 3.35 -11.92 14.16
C LEU A 90 4.71 -11.72 13.48
N LEU A 91 4.72 -11.51 12.16
CA LEU A 91 5.95 -11.20 11.44
C LEU A 91 6.59 -9.91 11.96
N ALA A 92 5.80 -8.86 12.21
CA ALA A 92 6.30 -7.62 12.81
C ALA A 92 6.85 -7.86 14.23
N ASP A 93 6.11 -8.58 15.07
CA ASP A 93 6.50 -8.90 16.45
C ASP A 93 7.82 -9.70 16.52
N LEU A 94 8.12 -10.50 15.50
CA LEU A 94 9.36 -11.28 15.41
C LEU A 94 10.51 -10.49 14.76
N LEU A 95 10.21 -9.49 13.92
CA LEU A 95 11.21 -8.63 13.30
C LEU A 95 11.74 -7.56 14.27
N ILE A 96 10.86 -6.94 15.07
CA ILE A 96 11.21 -5.84 15.97
C ILE A 96 12.37 -6.21 16.93
N PRO A 97 12.38 -7.38 17.60
CA PRO A 97 13.45 -7.74 18.53
C PRO A 97 14.81 -8.02 17.87
N LEU A 98 14.85 -8.16 16.54
CA LEU A 98 16.10 -8.36 15.79
C LEU A 98 16.80 -7.04 15.47
N MET A 99 16.12 -5.91 15.62
CA MET A 99 16.66 -4.59 15.31
C MET A 99 17.42 -4.02 16.52
N PRO A 100 18.54 -3.32 16.31
CA PRO A 100 19.23 -2.62 17.39
C PRO A 100 18.36 -1.47 17.92
N GLU A 101 18.49 -1.17 19.21
CA GLU A 101 17.94 0.07 19.75
C GLU A 101 18.62 1.28 19.09
N GLY A 102 17.82 2.27 18.68
CA GLY A 102 18.30 3.46 18.00
C GLY A 102 17.34 4.63 18.17
N PRO A 103 17.82 5.87 17.90
CA PRO A 103 16.94 7.02 17.88
C PRO A 103 15.91 6.91 16.75
N ALA A 104 14.75 7.52 16.92
CA ALA A 104 13.82 7.73 15.81
C ALA A 104 14.52 8.59 14.75
N LEU A 105 14.80 8.01 13.58
CA LEU A 105 15.50 8.68 12.49
C LEU A 105 14.59 9.61 11.68
N TYR A 106 13.28 9.37 11.74
CA TYR A 106 12.25 10.13 11.04
C TYR A 106 11.28 10.80 12.04
N PRO A 107 10.77 12.01 11.75
CA PRO A 107 9.79 12.69 12.59
C PRO A 107 8.50 11.87 12.77
N GLU A 108 7.84 12.04 13.91
CA GLU A 108 6.52 11.45 14.12
C GLU A 108 5.50 12.10 13.17
N GLY A 109 4.76 11.28 12.42
CA GLY A 109 3.69 11.72 11.52
C GLY A 109 4.03 11.68 10.03
N ASP A 110 5.31 11.55 9.67
CA ASP A 110 5.72 11.32 8.29
C ASP A 110 5.43 9.84 7.94
N LEU A 111 4.40 9.60 7.11
CA LEU A 111 4.04 8.25 6.64
C LEU A 111 5.01 7.71 5.59
N THR A 112 5.64 8.60 4.84
CA THR A 112 6.63 8.29 3.79
C THR A 112 7.54 9.51 3.57
N ASP A 113 8.79 9.28 3.19
CA ASP A 113 9.74 10.30 2.73
C ASP A 113 9.64 10.56 1.22
N GLU A 114 8.76 9.83 0.53
CA GLU A 114 8.55 9.93 -0.90
C GLU A 114 7.77 11.20 -1.29
N PRO A 115 8.25 12.01 -2.27
CA PRO A 115 7.55 13.22 -2.69
C PRO A 115 6.14 12.93 -3.21
N GLU A 116 5.18 13.83 -2.93
CA GLU A 116 3.77 13.68 -3.35
C GLU A 116 3.62 13.45 -4.86
N GLN A 117 4.43 14.12 -5.67
CA GLN A 117 4.46 13.95 -7.13
C GLN A 117 4.81 12.51 -7.52
N VAL A 118 5.73 11.87 -6.79
CA VAL A 118 6.14 10.49 -7.04
C VAL A 118 5.04 9.53 -6.61
N MET A 119 4.44 9.74 -5.43
CA MET A 119 3.28 8.95 -5.00
C MET A 119 2.12 9.02 -6.02
N VAL A 120 1.78 10.22 -6.50
CA VAL A 120 0.76 10.43 -7.53
C VAL A 120 1.16 9.73 -8.84
N ALA A 121 2.43 9.83 -9.25
CA ALA A 121 2.93 9.12 -10.42
C ALA A 121 2.78 7.61 -10.28
N GLU A 122 3.07 7.05 -9.10
CA GLU A 122 2.93 5.62 -8.80
C GLU A 122 1.47 5.17 -8.80
N LEU A 123 0.54 5.96 -8.25
CA LEU A 123 -0.90 5.69 -8.33
C LEU A 123 -1.41 5.69 -9.78
N ILE A 124 -0.99 6.66 -10.59
CA ILE A 124 -1.34 6.71 -12.02
C ILE A 124 -0.72 5.52 -12.74
N ARG A 125 0.53 5.15 -12.41
CA ARG A 125 1.22 4.00 -12.99
C ARG A 125 0.50 2.70 -12.66
N GLU A 126 0.09 2.49 -11.41
CA GLU A 126 -0.71 1.33 -10.99
C GLU A 126 -2.02 1.24 -11.80
N ALA A 127 -2.77 2.35 -11.87
CA ALA A 127 -4.00 2.41 -12.66
C ALA A 127 -3.76 2.17 -14.17
N ALA A 128 -2.64 2.66 -14.71
CA ALA A 128 -2.27 2.42 -16.11
C ALA A 128 -1.84 0.98 -16.37
N LEU A 129 -1.27 0.29 -15.37
CA LEU A 129 -0.92 -1.13 -15.44
C LEU A 129 -2.15 -2.04 -15.35
N GLU A 130 -3.24 -1.56 -14.77
CA GLU A 130 -4.52 -2.28 -14.63
C GLU A 130 -5.19 -2.48 -16.01
N GLY A 131 -4.81 -3.55 -16.71
CA GLY A 131 -5.36 -3.94 -18.02
C GLY A 131 -4.34 -4.06 -19.14
N VAL A 132 -3.09 -3.71 -18.87
CA VAL A 132 -1.98 -3.82 -19.81
C VAL A 132 -1.36 -5.22 -19.75
N ARG A 133 -0.98 -5.79 -20.91
CA ARG A 133 -0.41 -7.14 -21.05
C ARG A 133 0.90 -7.14 -21.83
N ASP A 134 1.56 -8.29 -21.86
CA ASP A 134 2.81 -8.54 -22.59
C ASP A 134 3.94 -7.62 -22.11
N GLU A 135 4.67 -6.95 -23.01
CA GLU A 135 5.84 -6.13 -22.64
C GLU A 135 5.51 -4.70 -22.20
N LEU A 136 4.26 -4.27 -22.39
CA LEU A 136 3.82 -2.92 -22.05
C LEU A 136 3.96 -2.55 -20.57
N PRO A 137 3.81 -3.45 -19.56
CA PRO A 137 4.05 -3.13 -18.16
C PRO A 137 5.47 -2.61 -17.87
N HIS A 138 6.45 -3.04 -18.66
CA HIS A 138 7.84 -2.59 -18.52
C HIS A 138 8.15 -1.28 -19.27
N SER A 139 7.20 -0.78 -20.08
CA SER A 139 7.41 0.36 -20.98
C SER A 139 6.71 1.65 -20.52
N ILE A 140 5.97 1.59 -19.41
CA ILE A 140 5.21 2.71 -18.88
C ILE A 140 6.02 3.41 -17.79
N ALA A 141 6.27 4.70 -18.01
CA ALA A 141 6.80 5.62 -17.01
C ALA A 141 5.83 6.80 -16.87
N VAL A 142 5.61 7.25 -15.63
CA VAL A 142 4.75 8.39 -15.33
C VAL A 142 5.60 9.45 -14.67
N VAL A 143 5.47 10.69 -15.13
CA VAL A 143 6.11 11.87 -14.53
C VAL A 143 5.04 12.92 -14.32
N VAL A 144 4.95 13.45 -13.10
CA VAL A 144 4.07 14.57 -12.78
C VAL A 144 4.87 15.86 -12.98
N GLU A 145 4.52 16.62 -14.01
CA GLU A 145 5.20 17.89 -14.33
C GLU A 145 4.76 19.04 -13.40
N GLU A 146 3.48 19.08 -13.03
CA GLU A 146 2.92 20.17 -12.23
C GLU A 146 1.74 19.69 -11.36
N MET A 147 1.65 20.19 -10.13
CA MET A 147 0.49 20.05 -9.25
C MET A 147 0.02 21.44 -8.81
N LEU A 148 -1.24 21.76 -9.12
CA LEU A 148 -1.86 23.03 -8.77
C LEU A 148 -2.95 22.82 -7.71
N PRO A 149 -3.13 23.75 -6.76
CA PRO A 149 -4.26 23.71 -5.85
C PRO A 149 -5.57 23.69 -6.64
N ALA A 150 -6.53 22.89 -6.17
CA ALA A 150 -7.86 22.89 -6.75
C ALA A 150 -8.40 24.34 -6.75
N ARG A 151 -8.79 24.85 -7.92
CA ARG A 151 -9.46 26.14 -8.02
C ARG A 151 -10.72 26.06 -7.17
N THR A 152 -10.73 26.74 -6.04
CA THR A 152 -11.95 26.94 -5.27
C THR A 152 -12.89 27.72 -6.20
N ALA A 153 -13.99 27.09 -6.63
CA ALA A 153 -15.00 27.82 -7.38
C ALA A 153 -15.42 29.02 -6.52
N PRO A 154 -15.44 30.25 -7.07
CA PRO A 154 -15.95 31.38 -6.31
C PRO A 154 -17.39 31.05 -5.87
N PRO A 155 -17.81 31.41 -4.64
CA PRO A 155 -19.16 31.14 -4.18
C PRO A 155 -20.14 31.72 -5.19
N THR A 156 -21.01 30.86 -5.74
CA THR A 156 -22.04 31.28 -6.69
C THR A 156 -22.92 32.31 -6.00
N SER A 157 -22.79 33.57 -6.44
CA SER A 157 -23.66 34.64 -5.95
C SER A 157 -25.08 34.39 -6.48
N PRO A 158 -26.13 34.40 -5.63
CA PRO A 158 -27.47 34.10 -6.09
C PRO A 158 -28.04 35.24 -6.95
N SER A 159 -28.37 34.89 -8.20
CA SER A 159 -29.39 35.45 -9.10
C SER A 159 -29.66 36.98 -9.11
N SER A 160 -29.39 37.63 -10.25
CA SER A 160 -30.15 38.81 -10.66
C SER A 160 -31.48 38.36 -11.28
N THR A 161 -32.53 38.26 -10.46
CA THR A 161 -33.91 38.20 -10.98
C THR A 161 -34.22 39.54 -11.64
N SER A 162 -34.42 39.54 -12.95
CA SER A 162 -34.91 40.69 -13.69
C SER A 162 -36.31 41.07 -13.20
N THR A 163 -36.44 42.27 -12.66
CA THR A 163 -37.71 42.90 -12.30
C THR A 163 -38.58 43.08 -13.55
N PRO A 164 -39.85 42.61 -13.60
CA PRO A 164 -40.77 43.03 -14.63
C PRO A 164 -41.40 44.38 -14.25
N THR A 165 -41.42 45.25 -15.25
CA THR A 165 -41.93 46.62 -15.27
C THR A 165 -43.43 46.69 -14.93
N SER A 166 -43.79 47.67 -14.11
CA SER A 166 -45.16 47.98 -13.68
C SER A 166 -46.00 48.66 -14.78
N SER A 167 -47.26 48.24 -14.97
CA SER A 167 -48.33 49.10 -15.52
C SER A 167 -49.72 48.82 -14.90
N SER A 168 -50.24 49.86 -14.25
CA SER A 168 -51.62 50.37 -14.11
C SER A 168 -52.80 49.60 -13.44
N SER A 169 -53.34 50.28 -12.40
CA SER A 169 -54.75 50.53 -11.98
C SER A 169 -55.65 49.46 -11.28
N ALA A 170 -55.63 49.49 -9.93
CA ALA A 170 -56.70 49.65 -8.88
C ALA A 170 -58.21 49.32 -9.12
N PRO A 171 -59.07 49.14 -8.06
CA PRO A 171 -58.84 48.66 -6.67
C PRO A 171 -59.93 47.72 -6.04
N ALA A 172 -59.58 47.17 -4.86
CA ALA A 172 -60.39 46.86 -3.66
C ALA A 172 -61.39 45.67 -3.59
N ARG A 173 -61.10 44.69 -2.69
CA ARG A 173 -61.97 44.35 -1.52
C ARG A 173 -61.34 43.42 -0.47
N ARG A 174 -61.15 44.00 0.72
CA ARG A 174 -61.22 43.55 2.13
C ARG A 174 -61.36 42.05 2.52
N ALA A 175 -60.38 41.61 3.34
CA ALA A 175 -60.41 40.83 4.60
C ALA A 175 -61.09 39.44 4.72
N SER A 176 -60.34 38.42 5.21
CA SER A 176 -60.44 37.92 6.61
C SER A 176 -59.61 36.65 6.92
N SER A 177 -58.83 36.75 8.00
CA SER A 177 -58.55 35.77 9.08
C SER A 177 -57.88 34.39 8.90
N SER A 178 -56.90 34.22 9.78
CA SER A 178 -56.61 33.06 10.68
C SER A 178 -55.53 32.04 10.28
N ALA A 179 -54.44 32.08 11.05
CA ALA A 179 -53.56 30.95 11.41
C ALA A 179 -54.26 30.10 12.53
N PRO A 180 -53.66 29.05 13.14
CA PRO A 180 -52.32 28.47 12.98
C PRO A 180 -52.23 26.91 13.02
N ARG A 181 -50.99 26.41 12.85
CA ARG A 181 -50.28 25.29 13.53
C ARG A 181 -51.00 23.98 13.94
N ALA A 182 -50.25 22.89 13.79
CA ALA A 182 -49.88 21.85 14.79
C ALA A 182 -50.01 20.44 14.17
N SER A 183 -48.89 19.77 13.83
CA SER A 183 -48.19 18.80 14.69
C SER A 183 -49.05 17.59 15.10
N GLY A 184 -48.73 16.45 14.48
CA GLY A 184 -48.94 15.08 14.94
C GLY A 184 -47.78 14.26 14.42
#